data_AF-A0A815UKI2-F1
#
_entry.id   AF-A0A815UKI2-F1
#
_cell.length_a   1.000
_cell.length_b   1.000
_cell.length_c   1.000
_cell.angle_alpha   90.00
_cell.angle_beta   90.00
_cell.angle_gamma   90.00
#
_symmetry.space_group_name_H-M   'P 1'
#
loop_
_entity.id
_entity.type
_entity.pdbx_description
1 polymer ?
#
loop_
_entity_poly.entity_id
_entity_poly.type
_entity_poly.pdbx_seq_one_letter_code
_entity_poly.pdbx_strand_id
1 'polypeptide(L)'
;GELVLQIDGCTDNETLTLKNDGYQYARGKDPLISALYREWWFFTLYDIQIDIGFCIGYAVSDPAKTFGEQGAAVGGMLWTSVTNNTGQDSIDVSDVYNYEQFSAYKENATVTIDQNFIKVLDETTYQVVGSSRNEQIRWSLTFKQYSYACRQKEDVPELLDLDWISYMPSARVVGVIQYNNQNFTINTTGYHDHNYGAWPTDLFNWIWSQFHRIDKEFSFVLGAYHIPLTEDDYVGYIFIRYRGQRIKIGTLCGNQFHLKPLERKIIDGKKYSVHTKVETSDDNYKIDIEYKARVNNKNPGDRGLGLKVFEQISYYQVSFYQKQGQDWLPLEENLTGYGFSEWSHTNL
;
A
#
# COMPACT_ATOMS: atom_id res chain seq x y z
N GLY A 1 -12.44 20.19 27.75
CA GLY A 1 -12.36 21.11 26.61
C GLY A 1 -12.68 20.29 25.39
N GLU A 2 -13.61 20.74 24.55
CA GLU A 2 -13.87 20.09 23.26
C GLU A 2 -12.64 20.28 22.39
N LEU A 3 -12.03 19.18 21.97
CA LEU A 3 -10.96 19.17 20.99
C LEU A 3 -11.62 19.44 19.64
N VAL A 4 -11.66 20.71 19.22
CA VAL A 4 -12.08 21.07 17.87
C VAL A 4 -10.93 20.70 16.95
N LEU A 5 -11.03 19.55 16.29
CA LEU A 5 -10.16 19.20 15.17
C LEU A 5 -10.43 20.20 14.05
N GLN A 6 -9.53 21.16 13.89
CA GLN A 6 -9.55 22.05 12.75
C GLN A 6 -9.12 21.23 11.53
N ILE A 7 -10.09 20.79 10.72
CA ILE A 7 -9.85 20.10 9.46
C ILE A 7 -9.49 21.18 8.44
N ASP A 8 -8.22 21.62 8.41
CA ASP A 8 -7.72 22.48 7.35
C ASP A 8 -7.84 21.73 6.01
N GLY A 9 -8.32 22.42 4.98
CA GLY A 9 -8.91 21.83 3.77
C GLY A 9 -8.14 20.67 3.13
N CYS A 10 -8.90 19.70 2.60
CA CYS A 10 -8.38 18.44 2.06
C CYS A 10 -7.76 18.55 0.65
N THR A 11 -6.84 19.50 0.47
CA THR A 11 -6.23 19.73 -0.84
C THR A 11 -5.09 18.74 -1.11
N ASP A 12 -5.12 18.10 -2.27
CA ASP A 12 -4.07 17.21 -2.78
C ASP A 12 -3.15 17.95 -3.76
N ASN A 13 -2.57 19.04 -3.27
CA ASN A 13 -1.75 19.97 -4.07
C ASN A 13 -0.25 19.79 -3.81
N GLU A 14 0.15 18.91 -2.89
CA GLU A 14 1.56 18.66 -2.60
C GLU A 14 2.23 18.04 -3.83
N THR A 15 3.42 18.53 -4.17
CA THR A 15 4.28 17.90 -5.17
C THR A 15 5.38 17.16 -4.44
N LEU A 16 5.28 15.83 -4.42
CA LEU A 16 6.29 14.96 -3.83
C LEU A 16 7.47 14.81 -4.78
N THR A 17 8.66 14.78 -4.20
CA THR A 17 9.95 14.63 -4.88
C THR A 17 10.59 13.31 -4.46
N LEU A 18 11.67 12.93 -5.13
CA LEU A 18 12.47 11.75 -4.73
C LEU A 18 12.86 11.76 -3.25
N LYS A 19 13.15 12.95 -2.69
CA LYS A 19 13.53 13.08 -1.27
C LYS A 19 12.40 12.68 -0.32
N ASN A 20 11.14 12.84 -0.73
CA ASN A 20 9.99 12.40 0.07
C ASN A 20 9.91 10.87 0.18
N ASP A 21 10.44 10.16 -0.82
CA ASP A 21 10.45 8.70 -0.93
C ASP A 21 11.77 8.07 -0.45
N GLY A 22 12.75 8.91 -0.09
CA GLY A 22 14.03 8.47 0.47
C GLY A 22 13.92 8.09 1.94
N TYR A 23 15.01 7.59 2.51
CA TYR A 23 15.10 7.18 3.91
C TYR A 23 14.84 8.34 4.89
N GLN A 24 13.87 8.19 5.78
CA GLN A 24 13.37 9.30 6.62
C GLN A 24 13.86 9.29 8.06
N TYR A 25 14.55 8.22 8.48
CA TYR A 25 15.02 8.15 9.87
C TYR A 25 15.98 9.29 10.20
N ALA A 26 15.61 10.05 11.23
CA ALA A 26 16.41 11.12 11.80
C ALA A 26 16.97 10.69 13.16
N ARG A 27 18.27 10.38 13.20
CA ARG A 27 18.99 10.01 14.42
C ARG A 27 18.98 11.17 15.43
N GLY A 28 18.83 10.86 16.72
CA GLY A 28 18.89 11.85 17.81
C GLY A 28 17.53 12.40 18.25
N LYS A 29 16.43 11.88 17.69
CA LYS A 29 15.09 12.01 18.27
C LYS A 29 15.00 11.28 19.60
N ASP A 30 13.91 11.49 20.32
CA ASP A 30 13.60 10.80 21.58
C ASP A 30 13.91 9.29 21.47
N PRO A 31 14.60 8.67 22.46
CA PRO A 31 14.96 7.25 22.41
C PRO A 31 13.77 6.32 22.19
N LEU A 32 12.59 6.64 22.75
CA LEU A 32 11.37 5.84 22.57
C LEU A 32 10.87 5.93 21.12
N ILE A 33 10.84 7.13 20.55
CA ILE A 33 10.46 7.34 19.14
C ILE A 33 11.40 6.59 18.21
N SER A 34 12.70 6.63 18.50
CA SER A 34 13.72 5.96 17.71
C SER A 34 13.59 4.43 17.76
N ALA A 35 13.18 3.89 18.92
CA ALA A 35 12.99 2.47 19.14
C ALA A 35 11.72 1.91 18.46
N LEU A 36 10.68 2.74 18.38
CA LEU A 36 9.42 2.42 17.74
C LEU A 36 9.41 2.73 16.25
N TYR A 37 10.46 3.36 15.72
CA TYR A 37 10.54 3.72 14.32
C TYR A 37 10.47 2.48 13.41
N ARG A 38 9.61 2.56 12.40
CA ARG A 38 9.42 1.59 11.32
C ARG A 38 9.39 2.35 10.01
N GLU A 39 9.95 1.74 8.97
CA GLU A 39 9.92 2.29 7.63
C GLU A 39 9.94 1.16 6.61
N TRP A 40 9.12 1.27 5.56
CA TRP A 40 9.07 0.28 4.50
C TRP A 40 8.76 0.87 3.13
N TRP A 41 9.34 0.26 2.10
CA TRP A 41 9.03 0.47 0.69
C TRP A 41 8.35 -0.78 0.15
N PHE A 42 7.13 -0.67 -0.31
CA PHE A 42 6.33 -1.80 -0.76
C PHE A 42 5.92 -1.65 -2.22
N PHE A 43 5.95 -2.77 -2.95
CA PHE A 43 5.66 -2.86 -4.36
C PHE A 43 4.66 -3.99 -4.59
N THR A 44 3.71 -3.78 -5.48
CA THR A 44 2.77 -4.83 -5.87
C THR A 44 2.40 -4.74 -7.36
N LEU A 45 2.08 -5.89 -7.95
CA LEU A 45 1.62 -6.03 -9.33
C LEU A 45 0.74 -7.27 -9.49
N TYR A 46 -0.04 -7.26 -10.57
CA TYR A 46 -0.71 -8.44 -11.07
C TYR A 46 -0.70 -8.43 -12.60
N ASP A 47 -0.14 -9.47 -13.20
CA ASP A 47 -0.12 -9.68 -14.65
C ASP A 47 -1.20 -10.70 -15.04
N ILE A 48 -2.33 -10.20 -15.55
CA ILE A 48 -3.46 -11.03 -15.96
C ILE A 48 -3.14 -11.91 -17.18
N GLN A 49 -2.18 -11.53 -18.03
CA GLN A 49 -1.90 -12.28 -19.27
C GLN A 49 -1.25 -13.63 -18.96
N ILE A 50 -0.48 -13.69 -17.88
CA ILE A 50 0.19 -14.90 -17.40
C ILE A 50 -0.31 -15.36 -16.02
N ASP A 51 -1.33 -14.68 -15.48
CA ASP A 51 -1.98 -14.93 -14.19
C ASP A 51 -1.01 -14.95 -12.98
N ILE A 52 -0.04 -14.04 -12.97
CA ILE A 52 0.98 -13.91 -11.91
C ILE A 52 0.73 -12.68 -11.04
N GLY A 53 0.53 -12.93 -9.75
CA GLY A 53 0.48 -11.90 -8.72
C GLY A 53 1.77 -11.80 -7.94
N PHE A 54 2.23 -10.60 -7.59
CA PHE A 54 3.46 -10.45 -6.80
C PHE A 54 3.42 -9.18 -5.94
N CYS A 55 3.87 -9.30 -4.69
CA CYS A 55 4.18 -8.15 -3.85
C CYS A 55 5.48 -8.36 -3.08
N ILE A 56 6.22 -7.28 -2.83
CA ILE A 56 7.48 -7.30 -2.11
C ILE A 56 7.69 -6.00 -1.33
N GLY A 57 8.17 -6.11 -0.10
CA GLY A 57 8.48 -5.01 0.79
C GLY A 57 9.93 -5.08 1.26
N TYR A 58 10.56 -3.92 1.38
CA TYR A 58 11.86 -3.71 1.99
C TYR A 58 11.62 -2.88 3.24
N ALA A 59 11.97 -3.40 4.41
CA ALA A 59 11.63 -2.77 5.68
C ALA A 59 12.87 -2.61 6.57
N VAL A 60 12.84 -1.58 7.39
CA VAL A 60 13.79 -1.32 8.48
C VAL A 60 13.01 -0.98 9.76
N SER A 61 13.47 -1.51 10.89
CA SER A 61 12.84 -1.35 12.20
C SER A 61 13.91 -1.07 13.25
N ASP A 62 13.60 -0.20 14.21
CA ASP A 62 14.50 0.18 15.31
C ASP A 62 15.94 0.45 14.82
N PRO A 63 16.13 1.43 13.91
CA PRO A 63 17.45 1.79 13.40
C PRO A 63 18.39 2.33 14.50
N ALA A 64 17.87 2.62 15.70
CA ALA A 64 18.65 2.94 16.89
C ALA A 64 19.25 1.72 17.60
N LYS A 65 18.80 0.49 17.26
CA LYS A 65 19.19 -0.78 17.89
C LYS A 65 18.89 -0.80 19.38
N THR A 66 17.72 -0.30 19.76
CA THR A 66 17.27 -0.18 21.13
C THR A 66 16.88 -1.54 21.73
N PHE A 67 16.26 -2.42 20.93
CA PHE A 67 15.69 -3.69 21.36
C PHE A 67 16.40 -4.94 20.79
N GLY A 68 17.42 -4.80 19.93
CA GLY A 68 18.19 -5.92 19.39
C GLY A 68 18.90 -5.65 18.06
N GLU A 69 19.51 -6.70 17.47
CA GLU A 69 20.33 -6.63 16.24
C GLU A 69 19.55 -6.81 14.92
N GLN A 70 18.37 -7.45 14.96
CA GLN A 70 17.52 -7.62 13.78
C GLN A 70 16.81 -6.29 13.48
N GLY A 71 17.17 -5.68 12.36
CA GLY A 71 16.72 -4.33 12.03
C GLY A 71 16.24 -4.15 10.60
N ALA A 72 16.34 -5.16 9.73
CA ALA A 72 15.91 -5.07 8.34
C ALA A 72 15.25 -6.35 7.84
N ALA A 73 14.33 -6.23 6.89
CA ALA A 73 13.63 -7.37 6.32
C ALA A 73 13.30 -7.17 4.84
N VAL A 74 13.24 -8.29 4.11
CA VAL A 74 12.62 -8.39 2.79
C VAL A 74 11.47 -9.37 2.91
N GLY A 75 10.24 -8.91 2.65
CA GLY A 75 9.04 -9.70 2.87
C GLY A 75 8.01 -9.53 1.76
N GLY A 76 7.38 -10.61 1.30
CA GLY A 76 6.50 -10.56 0.14
C GLY A 76 5.86 -11.90 -0.22
N MET A 77 5.14 -11.93 -1.33
CA MET A 77 4.41 -13.10 -1.82
C MET A 77 4.40 -13.17 -3.34
N LEU A 78 4.40 -14.40 -3.85
CA LEU A 78 4.15 -14.74 -5.24
C LEU A 78 2.90 -15.63 -5.34
N TRP A 79 1.94 -15.23 -6.16
CA TRP A 79 0.79 -16.05 -6.55
C TRP A 79 0.96 -16.50 -7.99
N THR A 80 1.06 -17.81 -8.22
CA THR A 80 1.24 -18.38 -9.57
C THR A 80 -0.07 -18.65 -10.32
N SER A 81 -1.20 -18.40 -9.66
CA SER A 81 -2.56 -18.50 -10.23
C SER A 81 -3.49 -17.65 -9.36
N VAL A 82 -4.02 -16.57 -9.91
CA VAL A 82 -4.94 -15.66 -9.21
C VAL A 82 -6.37 -15.89 -9.67
N THR A 83 -6.60 -15.93 -10.99
CA THR A 83 -7.95 -16.14 -11.56
C THR A 83 -8.45 -17.56 -11.36
N ASN A 84 -7.56 -18.54 -11.47
CA ASN A 84 -7.87 -19.96 -11.36
C ASN A 84 -7.36 -20.56 -10.04
N ASN A 85 -7.26 -19.74 -8.98
CA ASN A 85 -6.75 -20.23 -7.71
C ASN A 85 -7.71 -21.31 -7.15
N THR A 86 -7.22 -22.55 -7.04
CA THR A 86 -7.96 -23.70 -6.51
C THR A 86 -7.79 -23.89 -5.00
N GLY A 87 -7.35 -22.85 -4.29
CA GLY A 87 -6.95 -22.89 -2.88
C GLY A 87 -5.45 -23.12 -2.66
N GLN A 88 -4.61 -22.82 -3.67
CA GLN A 88 -3.16 -22.82 -3.49
C GLN A 88 -2.72 -21.57 -2.73
N ASP A 89 -1.89 -21.78 -1.72
CA ASP A 89 -1.24 -20.71 -0.97
C ASP A 89 -0.23 -19.95 -1.82
N SER A 90 0.06 -18.72 -1.42
CA SER A 90 1.19 -17.95 -1.93
C SER A 90 2.51 -18.66 -1.66
N ILE A 91 3.51 -18.34 -2.48
CA ILE A 91 4.90 -18.62 -2.15
C ILE A 91 5.45 -17.40 -1.43
N ASP A 92 5.87 -17.62 -0.20
CA ASP A 92 6.22 -16.58 0.75
C ASP A 92 7.71 -16.22 0.69
N VAL A 93 8.00 -14.92 0.85
CA VAL A 93 9.32 -14.38 1.13
C VAL A 93 9.26 -13.76 2.53
N SER A 94 10.09 -14.21 3.46
CA SER A 94 10.16 -13.67 4.83
C SER A 94 11.58 -13.77 5.35
N ASP A 95 12.42 -12.89 4.82
CA ASP A 95 13.85 -12.89 5.11
C ASP A 95 14.19 -11.73 6.05
N VAL A 96 14.74 -12.06 7.22
CA VAL A 96 15.17 -11.08 8.24
C VAL A 96 16.70 -10.98 8.24
N TYR A 97 17.20 -9.76 8.25
CA TYR A 97 18.61 -9.41 8.13
C TYR A 97 19.09 -8.58 9.32
N ASN A 98 20.39 -8.60 9.54
CA ASN A 98 21.02 -7.70 10.50
C ASN A 98 21.03 -6.27 9.94
N TYR A 99 20.97 -5.28 10.81
CA TYR A 99 20.97 -3.87 10.39
C TYR A 99 22.22 -3.49 9.56
N GLU A 100 23.37 -4.12 9.79
CA GLU A 100 24.61 -3.90 9.04
C GLU A 100 24.50 -4.26 7.55
N GLN A 101 23.50 -5.06 7.17
CA GLN A 101 23.22 -5.43 5.78
C GLN A 101 22.28 -4.43 5.10
N PHE A 102 21.73 -3.47 5.84
CA PHE A 102 20.84 -2.42 5.34
C PHE A 102 21.61 -1.13 5.06
N SER A 103 21.31 -0.52 3.92
CA SER A 103 21.68 0.86 3.61
C SER A 103 20.59 1.51 2.78
N ALA A 104 20.39 2.82 2.96
CA ALA A 104 19.40 3.59 2.21
C ALA A 104 19.83 5.05 2.05
N TYR A 105 19.40 5.68 0.96
CA TYR A 105 19.70 7.09 0.67
C TYR A 105 18.60 7.99 1.21
N LYS A 106 18.95 9.20 1.67
CA LYS A 106 17.96 10.18 2.13
C LYS A 106 17.37 10.99 0.98
N GLU A 107 18.07 11.00 -0.15
CA GLU A 107 17.77 11.80 -1.31
C GLU A 107 16.76 11.12 -2.25
N ASN A 108 16.60 9.79 -2.16
CA ASN A 108 15.71 8.98 -2.99
C ASN A 108 15.51 7.57 -2.40
N ALA A 109 14.58 6.80 -2.96
CA ALA A 109 14.26 5.43 -2.54
C ALA A 109 15.32 4.36 -2.88
N THR A 110 16.60 4.73 -3.04
CA THR A 110 17.66 3.72 -3.23
C THR A 110 17.93 3.04 -1.89
N VAL A 111 17.66 1.74 -1.85
CA VAL A 111 17.74 0.88 -0.66
C VAL A 111 18.49 -0.39 -1.03
N THR A 112 19.31 -0.91 -0.13
CA THR A 112 19.97 -2.21 -0.27
C THR A 112 19.85 -2.97 1.03
N ILE A 113 19.40 -4.23 0.95
CA ILE A 113 19.38 -5.21 2.03
C ILE A 113 20.08 -6.46 1.52
N ASP A 114 21.33 -6.66 1.95
CA ASP A 114 22.20 -7.73 1.47
C ASP A 114 22.33 -7.67 -0.07
N GLN A 115 21.88 -8.70 -0.80
CA GLN A 115 21.87 -8.72 -2.27
C GLN A 115 20.60 -8.10 -2.92
N ASN A 116 19.59 -7.77 -2.12
CA ASN A 116 18.32 -7.21 -2.60
C ASN A 116 18.39 -5.68 -2.64
N PHE A 117 17.84 -5.05 -3.67
CA PHE A 117 17.87 -3.60 -3.77
C PHE A 117 16.67 -2.98 -4.49
N ILE A 118 16.40 -1.73 -4.11
CA ILE A 118 15.67 -0.75 -4.89
C ILE A 118 16.71 0.25 -5.39
N LYS A 119 16.71 0.53 -6.69
CA LYS A 119 17.60 1.51 -7.30
C LYS A 119 16.79 2.53 -8.08
N VAL A 120 16.88 3.80 -7.68
CA VAL A 120 16.28 4.90 -8.44
C VAL A 120 17.14 5.18 -9.66
N LEU A 121 16.57 5.04 -10.86
CA LEU A 121 17.25 5.30 -12.12
C LEU A 121 17.07 6.75 -12.58
N ASP A 122 15.86 7.29 -12.37
CA ASP A 122 15.48 8.68 -12.60
C ASP A 122 14.28 9.06 -11.71
N GLU A 123 13.75 10.29 -11.86
CA GLU A 123 12.64 10.82 -11.06
C GLU A 123 11.37 9.96 -11.08
N THR A 124 11.20 9.12 -12.09
CA THR A 124 9.99 8.33 -12.34
C THR A 124 10.24 6.83 -12.46
N THR A 125 11.50 6.37 -12.49
CA THR A 125 11.83 4.99 -12.85
C THR A 125 12.69 4.32 -11.80
N TYR A 126 12.18 3.24 -11.20
CA TYR A 126 12.86 2.44 -10.19
C TYR A 126 13.16 1.04 -10.72
N GLN A 127 14.31 0.48 -10.33
CA GLN A 127 14.64 -0.91 -10.52
C GLN A 127 14.55 -1.65 -9.17
N VAL A 128 13.81 -2.75 -9.13
CA VAL A 128 13.62 -3.58 -7.93
C VAL A 128 14.15 -4.98 -8.24
N VAL A 129 15.21 -5.38 -7.55
CA VAL A 129 15.94 -6.64 -7.82
C VAL A 129 16.22 -7.36 -6.53
N GLY A 130 16.08 -8.69 -6.54
CA GLY A 130 16.38 -9.50 -5.38
C GLY A 130 16.04 -10.96 -5.55
N SER A 131 16.19 -11.70 -4.46
CA SER A 131 15.81 -13.10 -4.34
C SER A 131 15.51 -13.44 -2.89
N SER A 132 14.62 -14.40 -2.69
CA SER A 132 14.44 -15.02 -1.37
C SER A 132 15.75 -15.67 -0.92
N ARG A 133 15.97 -15.78 0.40
CA ARG A 133 17.19 -16.38 0.98
C ARG A 133 17.39 -17.83 0.57
N ASN A 134 16.31 -18.57 0.36
CA ASN A 134 16.33 -19.94 -0.16
C ASN A 134 16.46 -20.00 -1.70
N GLU A 135 16.60 -18.84 -2.36
CA GLU A 135 16.70 -18.64 -3.81
C GLU A 135 15.54 -19.20 -4.64
N GLN A 136 14.44 -19.58 -3.99
CA GLN A 136 13.27 -20.15 -4.64
C GLN A 136 12.55 -19.15 -5.54
N ILE A 137 12.53 -17.88 -5.13
CA ILE A 137 11.98 -16.75 -5.91
C ILE A 137 13.12 -15.77 -6.20
N ARG A 138 13.20 -15.29 -7.44
CA ARG A 138 14.05 -14.16 -7.84
C ARG A 138 13.23 -13.16 -8.62
N TRP A 139 13.51 -11.88 -8.48
CA TRP A 139 12.83 -10.82 -9.22
C TRP A 139 13.83 -9.80 -9.76
N SER A 140 13.53 -9.28 -10.94
CA SER A 140 14.21 -8.15 -11.55
C SER A 140 13.17 -7.37 -12.34
N LEU A 141 12.67 -6.31 -11.73
CA LEU A 141 11.52 -5.53 -12.19
C LEU A 141 11.92 -4.07 -12.36
N THR A 142 11.36 -3.41 -13.37
CA THR A 142 11.48 -1.96 -13.56
C THR A 142 10.09 -1.36 -13.46
N PHE A 143 9.91 -0.47 -12.50
CA PHE A 143 8.69 0.30 -12.27
C PHE A 143 8.89 1.68 -12.87
N LYS A 144 7.98 2.10 -13.74
CA LYS A 144 7.93 3.47 -14.27
C LYS A 144 6.62 4.12 -13.88
N GLN A 145 6.70 5.16 -13.05
CA GLN A 145 5.56 5.94 -12.57
C GLN A 145 4.72 6.43 -13.75
N TYR A 146 3.41 6.29 -13.61
CA TYR A 146 2.42 6.78 -14.57
C TYR A 146 1.54 7.87 -13.95
N SER A 147 1.12 7.68 -12.70
CA SER A 147 0.30 8.64 -11.95
C SER A 147 1.13 9.41 -10.93
N TYR A 148 0.81 10.69 -10.71
CA TYR A 148 1.40 11.50 -9.65
C TYR A 148 1.22 10.86 -8.28
N ALA A 149 2.24 10.97 -7.44
CA ALA A 149 2.21 10.53 -6.06
C ALA A 149 1.11 11.23 -5.21
N CYS A 150 0.70 10.59 -4.13
CA CYS A 150 -0.15 11.16 -3.07
C CYS A 150 0.45 10.87 -1.69
N ARG A 151 0.12 11.72 -0.72
CA ARG A 151 0.55 11.58 0.67
C ARG A 151 -0.63 11.75 1.60
N GLN A 152 -0.85 10.77 2.47
CA GLN A 152 -1.63 10.95 3.68
C GLN A 152 -0.69 11.17 4.85
N LYS A 153 -0.86 12.31 5.52
CA LYS A 153 -0.25 12.60 6.81
C LYS A 153 -1.31 13.19 7.73
N GLU A 154 -1.35 12.74 8.97
CA GLU A 154 -2.19 13.32 10.02
C GLU A 154 -1.34 14.16 10.96
N ASP A 155 -1.89 15.24 11.47
CA ASP A 155 -1.24 16.03 12.52
C ASP A 155 -1.48 15.37 13.89
N VAL A 156 -0.60 14.43 14.23
CA VAL A 156 -0.66 13.63 15.46
C VAL A 156 0.66 13.75 16.22
N PRO A 157 0.68 13.47 17.54
CA PRO A 157 1.92 13.41 18.31
C PRO A 157 2.94 12.50 17.62
N GLU A 158 4.24 12.82 17.74
CA GLU A 158 5.33 12.11 17.05
C GLU A 158 5.32 10.59 17.28
N LEU A 159 4.89 10.14 18.47
CA LEU A 159 4.73 8.73 18.82
C LEU A 159 3.69 8.00 17.96
N LEU A 160 2.73 8.74 17.40
CA LEU A 160 1.67 8.24 16.54
C LEU A 160 1.89 8.66 15.08
N ASP A 161 3.01 9.30 14.73
CA ASP A 161 3.25 9.75 13.34
C ASP A 161 3.43 8.54 12.43
N LEU A 162 2.61 8.48 11.39
CA LEU A 162 2.81 7.65 10.21
C LEU A 162 2.59 8.53 9.01
N ASP A 163 3.61 8.54 8.19
CA ASP A 163 3.56 9.13 6.89
C ASP A 163 3.24 8.04 5.87
N TRP A 164 2.16 8.21 5.11
CA TRP A 164 1.80 7.28 4.04
C TRP A 164 1.95 7.95 2.70
N ILE A 165 2.97 7.54 1.94
CA ILE A 165 3.23 8.06 0.61
C ILE A 165 2.97 6.98 -0.42
N SER A 166 1.89 7.11 -1.17
CA SER A 166 1.72 6.34 -2.41
C SER A 166 2.53 7.01 -3.50
N TYR A 167 3.80 6.63 -3.60
CA TYR A 167 4.75 7.29 -4.50
C TYR A 167 4.49 6.95 -5.96
N MET A 168 4.11 5.71 -6.27
CA MET A 168 3.61 5.33 -7.60
C MET A 168 2.21 4.71 -7.48
N PRO A 169 1.14 5.53 -7.39
CA PRO A 169 -0.25 5.04 -7.36
C PRO A 169 -0.61 4.20 -8.59
N SER A 170 0.09 4.45 -9.69
CA SER A 170 0.12 3.58 -10.86
C SER A 170 1.50 3.64 -11.49
N ALA A 171 2.05 2.49 -11.84
CA ALA A 171 3.29 2.33 -12.58
C ALA A 171 3.10 1.32 -13.73
N ARG A 172 3.86 1.48 -14.80
CA ARG A 172 4.11 0.38 -15.75
C ARG A 172 5.25 -0.47 -15.21
N VAL A 173 5.09 -1.79 -15.25
CA VAL A 173 6.07 -2.73 -14.72
C VAL A 173 6.49 -3.71 -15.80
N VAL A 174 7.79 -3.80 -16.02
CA VAL A 174 8.41 -4.77 -16.93
C VAL A 174 9.53 -5.50 -16.24
N GLY A 175 9.77 -6.76 -16.60
CA GLY A 175 10.90 -7.51 -16.08
C GLY A 175 10.66 -9.01 -16.03
N VAL A 176 11.29 -9.67 -15.07
CA VAL A 176 11.19 -11.12 -14.89
C VAL A 176 11.04 -11.46 -13.40
N ILE A 177 10.12 -12.37 -13.12
CA ILE A 177 10.08 -13.12 -11.86
C ILE A 177 10.47 -14.57 -12.19
N GLN A 178 11.36 -15.17 -11.42
CA GLN A 178 11.76 -16.56 -11.55
C GLN A 178 11.27 -17.34 -10.33
N TYR A 179 10.63 -18.49 -10.57
CA TYR A 179 10.24 -19.44 -9.52
C TYR A 179 10.35 -20.88 -10.03
N ASN A 180 10.96 -21.78 -9.25
CA ASN A 180 11.20 -23.18 -9.63
C ASN A 180 11.83 -23.35 -11.03
N ASN A 181 12.84 -22.53 -11.36
CA ASN A 181 13.51 -22.48 -12.67
C ASN A 181 12.62 -22.06 -13.86
N GLN A 182 11.39 -21.64 -13.62
CA GLN A 182 10.52 -21.02 -14.61
C GLN A 182 10.64 -19.50 -14.55
N ASN A 183 10.81 -18.87 -15.71
CA ASN A 183 10.79 -17.42 -15.85
C ASN A 183 9.40 -16.95 -16.27
N PHE A 184 8.87 -15.99 -15.53
CA PHE A 184 7.65 -15.26 -15.82
C PHE A 184 8.05 -13.87 -16.32
N THR A 185 7.91 -13.62 -17.62
CA THR A 185 8.13 -12.29 -18.20
C THR A 185 6.95 -11.40 -17.85
N ILE A 186 7.22 -10.34 -17.09
CA ILE A 186 6.21 -9.41 -16.59
C ILE A 186 6.09 -8.23 -17.56
N ASN A 187 4.86 -7.89 -17.92
CA ASN A 187 4.53 -6.68 -18.66
C ASN A 187 3.12 -6.22 -18.29
N THR A 188 3.01 -5.57 -17.15
CA THR A 188 1.74 -5.20 -16.55
C THR A 188 1.84 -3.82 -15.90
N THR A 189 0.88 -3.52 -15.04
CA THR A 189 0.83 -2.34 -14.22
C THR A 189 0.98 -2.71 -12.74
N GLY A 190 1.48 -1.77 -11.95
CA GLY A 190 1.80 -2.01 -10.54
C GLY A 190 1.70 -0.75 -9.71
N TYR A 191 2.11 -0.88 -8.47
CA TYR A 191 2.02 0.15 -7.44
C TYR A 191 3.27 0.15 -6.57
N HIS A 192 3.60 1.32 -6.01
CA HIS A 192 4.59 1.48 -4.97
C HIS A 192 4.15 2.51 -3.92
N ASP A 193 4.30 2.18 -2.64
CA ASP A 193 4.34 3.15 -1.54
C ASP A 193 5.57 3.04 -0.65
N HIS A 194 5.75 4.13 0.08
CA HIS A 194 6.71 4.30 1.13
C HIS A 194 6.01 4.83 2.37
N ASN A 195 6.30 4.19 3.48
CA ASN A 195 5.70 4.50 4.77
C ASN A 195 6.76 4.56 5.83
N TYR A 196 6.63 5.50 6.76
CA TYR A 196 7.56 5.62 7.87
C TYR A 196 6.95 6.34 9.07
N GLY A 197 7.50 6.07 10.24
CA GLY A 197 7.07 6.72 11.48
C GLY A 197 7.31 5.87 12.71
N ALA A 198 6.95 6.39 13.89
CA ALA A 198 7.03 5.67 15.17
C ALA A 198 5.68 5.03 15.60
N TRP A 199 4.72 5.06 14.68
CA TRP A 199 3.34 4.64 14.85
C TRP A 199 3.24 3.22 15.46
N PRO A 200 2.50 3.06 16.58
CA PRO A 200 2.31 1.78 17.26
C PRO A 200 1.28 0.94 16.49
N THR A 201 1.78 0.26 15.47
CA THR A 201 1.00 -0.49 14.49
C THR A 201 0.05 -1.55 15.08
N ASP A 202 0.25 -1.94 16.33
CA ASP A 202 -0.56 -2.88 17.10
C ASP A 202 -1.84 -2.29 17.73
N LEU A 203 -2.08 -0.98 17.62
CA LEU A 203 -3.23 -0.32 18.28
C LEU A 203 -4.45 -0.06 17.39
N PHE A 204 -4.34 -0.21 16.07
CA PHE A 204 -5.43 0.07 15.13
C PHE A 204 -5.35 -0.84 13.90
N ASN A 205 -6.53 -1.13 13.34
CA ASN A 205 -6.64 -1.84 12.08
C ASN A 205 -6.78 -0.81 10.95
N TRP A 206 -5.90 -0.87 9.96
CA TRP A 206 -6.06 -0.23 8.67
C TRP A 206 -6.63 -1.18 7.60
N ILE A 207 -7.28 -0.55 6.64
CA ILE A 207 -7.62 -1.09 5.33
C ILE A 207 -6.91 -0.22 4.32
N TRP A 208 -6.25 -0.84 3.36
CA TRP A 208 -5.63 -0.14 2.26
C TRP A 208 -6.03 -0.80 0.93
N SER A 209 -6.12 -0.01 -0.12
CA SER A 209 -6.48 -0.51 -1.45
C SER A 209 -5.97 0.42 -2.54
N GLN A 210 -5.59 -0.16 -3.68
CA GLN A 210 -5.32 0.60 -4.88
C GLN A 210 -5.90 -0.10 -6.11
N PHE A 211 -6.21 0.72 -7.10
CA PHE A 211 -6.64 0.27 -8.41
C PHE A 211 -6.27 1.32 -9.46
N HIS A 212 -5.93 0.86 -10.66
CA HIS A 212 -5.60 1.75 -11.75
C HIS A 212 -5.92 1.16 -13.12
N ARG A 213 -6.19 2.05 -14.07
CA ARG A 213 -6.43 1.80 -15.49
C ARG A 213 -5.69 2.87 -16.28
N ILE A 214 -4.46 2.55 -16.67
CA ILE A 214 -3.57 3.44 -17.42
C ILE A 214 -4.23 3.90 -18.73
N ASP A 215 -4.95 3.01 -19.41
CA ASP A 215 -5.69 3.29 -20.66
C ASP A 215 -6.86 4.27 -20.48
N LYS A 216 -7.29 4.49 -19.23
CA LYS A 216 -8.33 5.45 -18.85
C LYS A 216 -7.78 6.66 -18.11
N GLU A 217 -6.46 6.73 -17.92
CA GLU A 217 -5.80 7.75 -17.10
C GLU A 217 -6.44 7.87 -15.72
N PHE A 218 -6.81 6.73 -15.13
CA PHE A 218 -7.51 6.65 -13.86
C PHE A 218 -6.70 5.81 -12.86
N SER A 219 -6.53 6.30 -11.65
CA SER A 219 -6.07 5.50 -10.52
C SER A 219 -6.64 6.03 -9.21
N PHE A 220 -6.86 5.16 -8.24
CA PHE A 220 -7.12 5.58 -6.87
C PHE A 220 -6.23 4.83 -5.86
N VAL A 221 -6.05 5.49 -4.72
CA VAL A 221 -5.55 4.87 -3.49
C VAL A 221 -6.55 5.16 -2.39
N LEU A 222 -6.98 4.12 -1.70
CA LEU A 222 -7.87 4.17 -0.56
C LEU A 222 -7.08 3.81 0.70
N GLY A 223 -7.25 4.60 1.74
CA GLY A 223 -6.87 4.25 3.10
C GLY A 223 -8.04 4.43 4.04
N ALA A 224 -8.24 3.49 4.95
CA ALA A 224 -9.26 3.58 5.98
C ALA A 224 -8.78 2.96 7.30
N TYR A 225 -9.36 3.40 8.40
CA TYR A 225 -9.09 2.94 9.75
C TYR A 225 -10.39 2.51 10.39
N HIS A 226 -10.37 1.34 11.03
CA HIS A 226 -11.50 0.88 11.82
C HIS A 226 -11.64 1.70 13.09
N ILE A 227 -12.84 2.21 13.38
CA ILE A 227 -13.11 2.95 14.61
C ILE A 227 -13.21 1.92 15.76
N PRO A 228 -12.35 2.00 16.79
CA PRO A 228 -12.38 1.07 17.91
C PRO A 228 -13.77 1.01 18.57
N LEU A 229 -14.15 -0.17 19.05
CA LEU A 229 -15.42 -0.44 19.74
C LEU A 229 -16.69 -0.29 18.87
N THR A 230 -16.54 -0.03 17.58
CA THR A 230 -17.61 -0.18 16.60
C THR A 230 -17.51 -1.54 15.91
N GLU A 231 -18.59 -2.03 15.32
CA GLU A 231 -18.55 -3.30 14.59
C GLU A 231 -18.09 -3.12 13.13
N ASP A 232 -18.43 -1.98 12.52
CA ASP A 232 -18.22 -1.72 11.08
C ASP A 232 -18.17 -0.23 10.74
N ASP A 233 -17.75 0.63 11.68
CA ASP A 233 -17.53 2.04 11.35
C ASP A 233 -16.07 2.27 10.99
N TYR A 234 -15.88 3.02 9.91
CA TYR A 234 -14.57 3.32 9.35
C TYR A 234 -14.46 4.81 9.06
N VAL A 235 -13.29 5.36 9.33
CA VAL A 235 -12.87 6.65 8.78
C VAL A 235 -11.88 6.40 7.66
N GLY A 236 -11.94 7.15 6.57
CA GLY A 236 -11.03 6.95 5.46
C GLY A 236 -10.96 8.10 4.49
N TYR A 237 -10.16 7.88 3.46
CA TYR A 237 -9.87 8.80 2.38
C TYR A 237 -9.64 8.02 1.08
N ILE A 238 -9.87 8.71 -0.03
CA ILE A 238 -9.53 8.21 -1.37
C ILE A 238 -8.80 9.33 -2.12
N PHE A 239 -7.57 9.05 -2.54
CA PHE A 239 -6.88 9.82 -3.56
C PHE A 239 -7.29 9.32 -4.93
N ILE A 240 -7.70 10.21 -5.82
CA ILE A 240 -8.04 9.91 -7.20
C ILE A 240 -7.12 10.71 -8.12
N ARG A 241 -6.61 10.04 -9.15
CA ARG A 241 -5.89 10.64 -10.28
C ARG A 241 -6.74 10.38 -11.50
N TYR A 242 -7.22 11.43 -12.15
CA TYR A 242 -8.07 11.30 -13.33
C TYR A 242 -7.75 12.36 -14.37
N ARG A 243 -7.20 11.95 -15.53
CA ARG A 243 -6.88 12.85 -16.65
C ARG A 243 -6.13 14.12 -16.22
N GLY A 244 -5.10 13.93 -15.38
CA GLY A 244 -4.29 15.00 -14.81
C GLY A 244 -4.85 15.71 -13.58
N GLN A 245 -6.11 15.46 -13.20
CA GLN A 245 -6.69 15.98 -11.96
C GLN A 245 -6.22 15.19 -10.74
N ARG A 246 -6.05 15.89 -9.62
CA ARG A 246 -5.76 15.34 -8.29
C ARG A 246 -6.93 15.65 -7.37
N ILE A 247 -7.54 14.63 -6.80
CA ILE A 247 -8.75 14.73 -6.00
C ILE A 247 -8.54 13.91 -4.73
N LYS A 248 -8.92 14.44 -3.58
CA LYS A 248 -8.93 13.75 -2.30
C LYS A 248 -10.28 13.96 -1.64
N ILE A 249 -10.96 12.87 -1.30
CA ILE A 249 -12.29 12.87 -0.67
C ILE A 249 -12.35 11.82 0.44
N GLY A 250 -13.16 12.07 1.48
CA GLY A 250 -13.41 11.12 2.58
C GLY A 250 -13.65 11.80 3.93
N THR A 251 -13.83 11.02 5.00
CA THR A 251 -14.10 11.57 6.35
C THR A 251 -12.95 12.42 6.89
N LEU A 252 -11.71 12.09 6.52
CA LEU A 252 -10.53 12.89 6.90
C LEU A 252 -10.49 14.25 6.17
N CYS A 253 -11.37 14.45 5.20
CA CYS A 253 -11.63 15.70 4.51
C CYS A 253 -12.90 16.42 4.98
N GLY A 254 -13.58 15.90 6.01
CA GLY A 254 -14.93 16.35 6.39
C GLY A 254 -16.05 15.91 5.42
N ASN A 255 -15.78 14.98 4.52
CA ASN A 255 -16.76 14.45 3.57
C ASN A 255 -17.37 13.13 4.03
N GLN A 256 -18.38 12.64 3.31
CA GLN A 256 -18.98 11.34 3.60
C GLN A 256 -18.04 10.22 3.16
N PHE A 257 -17.88 9.18 3.97
CA PHE A 257 -17.17 7.95 3.62
C PHE A 257 -17.89 6.76 4.25
N HIS A 258 -18.27 5.79 3.44
CA HIS A 258 -18.91 4.57 3.90
C HIS A 258 -18.15 3.37 3.34
N LEU A 259 -17.57 2.56 4.22
CA LEU A 259 -16.95 1.28 3.87
C LEU A 259 -17.80 0.17 4.48
N LYS A 260 -18.21 -0.79 3.65
CA LYS A 260 -19.05 -1.92 4.06
C LYS A 260 -18.46 -3.24 3.59
N PRO A 261 -18.02 -4.10 4.51
CA PRO A 261 -17.67 -5.48 4.17
C PRO A 261 -18.93 -6.27 3.78
N LEU A 262 -18.96 -6.80 2.56
CA LEU A 262 -20.05 -7.61 2.01
C LEU A 262 -19.84 -9.11 2.26
N GLU A 263 -18.58 -9.56 2.24
CA GLU A 263 -18.17 -10.94 2.54
C GLU A 263 -16.95 -10.91 3.45
N ARG A 264 -16.89 -11.85 4.40
CA ARG A 264 -15.76 -12.01 5.33
C ARG A 264 -15.30 -13.46 5.40
N LYS A 265 -14.00 -13.65 5.54
CA LYS A 265 -13.38 -14.94 5.91
C LYS A 265 -12.85 -14.87 7.34
N ILE A 266 -12.90 -15.99 8.05
CA ILE A 266 -12.27 -16.16 9.35
C ILE A 266 -10.93 -16.84 9.12
N ILE A 267 -9.84 -16.17 9.50
CA ILE A 267 -8.48 -16.70 9.39
C ILE A 267 -7.80 -16.47 10.73
N ASP A 268 -7.24 -17.53 11.32
CA ASP A 268 -6.69 -17.52 12.68
C ASP A 268 -7.63 -16.89 13.73
N GLY A 269 -8.94 -17.13 13.62
CA GLY A 269 -9.95 -16.59 14.54
C GLY A 269 -10.28 -15.10 14.38
N LYS A 270 -9.66 -14.39 13.43
CA LYS A 270 -9.96 -12.99 13.12
C LYS A 270 -10.76 -12.88 11.82
N LYS A 271 -11.63 -11.87 11.70
CA LYS A 271 -12.49 -11.64 10.52
C LYS A 271 -11.79 -10.67 9.56
N TYR A 272 -11.67 -11.07 8.29
CA TYR A 272 -11.11 -10.23 7.22
C TYR A 272 -12.12 -10.11 6.10
N SER A 273 -12.30 -8.91 5.55
CA SER A 273 -13.15 -8.78 4.37
C SER A 273 -12.45 -9.32 3.14
N VAL A 274 -13.20 -10.04 2.31
CA VAL A 274 -12.78 -10.50 0.98
C VAL A 274 -13.68 -9.93 -0.12
N HIS A 275 -14.69 -9.15 0.25
CA HIS A 275 -15.58 -8.44 -0.66
C HIS A 275 -16.07 -7.20 0.07
N THR A 276 -15.80 -6.04 -0.49
CA THR A 276 -16.05 -4.75 0.18
C THR A 276 -16.67 -3.78 -0.81
N LYS A 277 -17.59 -2.94 -0.31
CA LYS A 277 -18.10 -1.77 -1.03
C LYS A 277 -17.67 -0.50 -0.31
N VAL A 278 -17.27 0.51 -1.06
CA VAL A 278 -16.91 1.84 -0.56
C VAL A 278 -17.65 2.90 -1.35
N GLU A 279 -18.26 3.84 -0.66
CA GLU A 279 -18.97 4.99 -1.25
C GLU A 279 -18.49 6.27 -0.55
N THR A 280 -18.07 7.26 -1.33
CA THR A 280 -17.67 8.58 -0.79
C THR A 280 -17.99 9.68 -1.78
N SER A 281 -18.35 10.86 -1.25
CA SER A 281 -18.63 12.04 -2.07
C SER A 281 -18.34 13.33 -1.31
N ASP A 282 -17.97 14.36 -2.06
CA ASP A 282 -17.92 15.76 -1.61
C ASP A 282 -18.92 16.61 -2.42
N ASP A 283 -18.74 17.93 -2.43
CA ASP A 283 -19.61 18.83 -3.18
C ASP A 283 -19.45 18.75 -4.71
N ASN A 284 -18.38 18.13 -5.22
CA ASN A 284 -18.00 18.14 -6.64
C ASN A 284 -17.91 16.75 -7.26
N TYR A 285 -17.61 15.72 -6.47
CA TYR A 285 -17.23 14.39 -6.91
C TYR A 285 -17.88 13.32 -6.05
N LYS A 286 -18.21 12.18 -6.68
CA LYS A 286 -18.66 10.95 -6.02
C LYS A 286 -17.94 9.76 -6.62
N ILE A 287 -17.53 8.80 -5.80
CA ILE A 287 -16.99 7.53 -6.25
C ILE A 287 -17.65 6.37 -5.50
N ASP A 288 -18.03 5.35 -6.27
CA ASP A 288 -18.57 4.08 -5.79
C ASP A 288 -17.59 2.98 -6.21
N ILE A 289 -17.09 2.21 -5.24
CA ILE A 289 -16.09 1.16 -5.44
C ILE A 289 -16.64 -0.13 -4.86
N GLU A 290 -16.56 -1.21 -5.62
CA GLU A 290 -16.76 -2.56 -5.11
C GLU A 290 -15.55 -3.41 -5.49
N TYR A 291 -14.98 -4.13 -4.54
CA TYR A 291 -13.86 -5.01 -4.82
C TYR A 291 -13.98 -6.35 -4.12
N LYS A 292 -13.54 -7.41 -4.80
CA LYS A 292 -13.57 -8.78 -4.30
C LYS A 292 -12.21 -9.44 -4.48
N ALA A 293 -11.65 -9.93 -3.37
CA ALA A 293 -10.40 -10.68 -3.35
C ALA A 293 -10.52 -11.96 -4.18
N ARG A 294 -9.53 -12.19 -5.04
CA ARG A 294 -9.36 -13.42 -5.81
C ARG A 294 -8.40 -14.38 -5.11
N VAL A 295 -7.37 -13.81 -4.51
CA VAL A 295 -6.47 -14.46 -3.56
C VAL A 295 -6.40 -13.60 -2.31
N ASN A 296 -6.16 -14.24 -1.17
CA ASN A 296 -6.11 -13.58 0.13
C ASN A 296 -5.24 -14.43 1.06
N ASN A 297 -3.99 -14.00 1.25
CA ASN A 297 -3.01 -14.72 2.04
C ASN A 297 -2.45 -13.78 3.12
N LYS A 298 -2.09 -14.37 4.25
CA LYS A 298 -1.43 -13.62 5.33
C LYS A 298 -0.04 -13.24 4.87
N ASN A 299 0.35 -11.97 5.00
CA ASN A 299 1.72 -11.55 4.75
C ASN A 299 2.67 -12.34 5.67
N PRO A 300 3.67 -13.03 5.12
CA PRO A 300 4.61 -13.82 5.90
C PRO A 300 5.62 -12.96 6.69
N GLY A 301 5.76 -11.68 6.32
CA GLY A 301 6.50 -10.70 7.09
C GLY A 301 5.60 -9.98 8.07
N ASP A 302 5.84 -10.15 9.38
CA ASP A 302 5.25 -9.29 10.43
C ASP A 302 5.73 -7.83 10.27
N ARG A 303 6.76 -7.57 9.43
CA ARG A 303 7.41 -6.26 9.22
C ARG A 303 7.86 -5.59 10.55
N GLY A 304 7.91 -6.35 11.65
CA GLY A 304 8.12 -5.84 13.01
C GLY A 304 6.99 -4.96 13.53
N LEU A 305 5.79 -5.08 12.95
CA LEU A 305 4.62 -4.25 13.21
C LEU A 305 3.69 -4.84 14.27
N GLY A 306 3.84 -6.12 14.63
CA GLY A 306 3.04 -6.75 15.68
C GLY A 306 1.58 -6.95 15.28
N LEU A 307 1.31 -7.14 13.99
CA LEU A 307 -0.04 -7.29 13.42
C LEU A 307 -0.07 -8.25 12.25
N LYS A 308 -1.26 -8.75 11.95
CA LYS A 308 -1.48 -9.62 10.80
C LYS A 308 -2.00 -8.78 9.65
N VAL A 309 -1.23 -8.68 8.57
CA VAL A 309 -1.69 -8.11 7.29
C VAL A 309 -2.15 -9.24 6.39
N PHE A 310 -3.30 -9.04 5.75
CA PHE A 310 -3.83 -9.92 4.72
C PHE A 310 -3.81 -9.20 3.39
N GLU A 311 -2.99 -9.73 2.50
CA GLU A 311 -2.63 -9.14 1.22
C GLU A 311 -3.48 -9.81 0.14
N GLN A 312 -4.09 -9.01 -0.73
CA GLN A 312 -5.11 -9.47 -1.66
C GLN A 312 -4.88 -8.89 -3.04
N ILE A 313 -4.95 -9.75 -4.06
CA ILE A 313 -5.25 -9.30 -5.41
C ILE A 313 -6.76 -9.35 -5.58
N SER A 314 -7.34 -8.19 -5.86
CA SER A 314 -8.77 -7.96 -5.86
C SER A 314 -9.25 -7.53 -7.23
N TYR A 315 -10.43 -8.00 -7.62
CA TYR A 315 -11.14 -7.52 -8.79
C TYR A 315 -12.06 -6.38 -8.41
N TYR A 316 -11.91 -5.24 -9.07
CA TYR A 316 -12.60 -3.98 -8.81
C TYR A 316 -13.69 -3.72 -9.84
N GLN A 317 -14.74 -3.04 -9.38
CA GLN A 317 -15.74 -2.34 -10.17
C GLN A 317 -15.86 -0.93 -9.59
N VAL A 318 -15.66 0.09 -10.41
CA VAL A 318 -15.58 1.48 -9.98
C VAL A 318 -16.50 2.34 -10.84
N SER A 319 -17.27 3.23 -10.21
CA SER A 319 -17.99 4.28 -10.91
C SER A 319 -17.63 5.63 -10.30
N PHE A 320 -17.27 6.60 -11.14
CA PHE A 320 -16.78 7.90 -10.72
C PHE A 320 -17.60 9.00 -11.41
N TYR A 321 -18.02 9.99 -10.64
CA TYR A 321 -18.99 10.99 -11.05
C TYR A 321 -18.52 12.40 -10.69
N GLN A 322 -18.97 13.38 -11.47
CA GLN A 322 -18.86 14.80 -11.18
C GLN A 322 -20.24 15.43 -11.05
N LYS A 323 -20.39 16.34 -10.10
CA LYS A 323 -21.63 17.08 -9.90
C LYS A 323 -21.79 18.16 -10.98
N GLN A 324 -22.96 18.22 -11.60
CA GLN A 324 -23.37 19.32 -12.49
C GLN A 324 -24.78 19.79 -12.12
N GLY A 325 -24.86 20.92 -11.43
CA GLY A 325 -26.12 21.38 -10.83
C GLY A 325 -26.55 20.47 -9.68
N GLN A 326 -27.72 19.83 -9.81
CA GLN A 326 -28.23 18.86 -8.83
C GLN A 326 -27.96 17.41 -9.23
N ASP A 327 -27.46 17.17 -10.44
CA ASP A 327 -27.27 15.83 -10.99
C ASP A 327 -25.81 15.38 -10.86
N TRP A 328 -25.63 14.08 -10.74
CA TRP A 328 -24.32 13.42 -10.81
C TRP A 328 -24.11 12.87 -12.21
N LEU A 329 -23.18 13.47 -12.96
CA LEU A 329 -22.82 12.98 -14.28
C LEU A 329 -21.64 12.01 -14.19
N PRO A 330 -21.71 10.84 -14.85
CA PRO A 330 -20.62 9.90 -14.85
C PRO A 330 -19.40 10.45 -15.60
N LEU A 331 -18.24 10.40 -14.96
CA LEU A 331 -16.94 10.56 -15.60
C LEU A 331 -16.42 9.22 -16.11
N GLU A 332 -16.58 8.16 -15.31
CA GLU A 332 -16.30 6.78 -15.70
C GLU A 332 -17.38 5.86 -15.09
N GLU A 333 -18.03 5.02 -15.91
CA GLU A 333 -19.02 4.05 -15.44
C GLU A 333 -18.48 2.64 -15.51
N ASN A 334 -18.66 1.88 -14.43
CA ASN A 334 -18.33 0.45 -14.37
C ASN A 334 -16.91 0.15 -14.88
N LEU A 335 -15.95 0.95 -14.45
CA LEU A 335 -14.54 0.73 -14.70
C LEU A 335 -14.10 -0.50 -13.90
N THR A 336 -13.75 -1.58 -14.60
CA THR A 336 -13.36 -2.83 -13.96
C THR A 336 -11.89 -3.17 -14.16
N GLY A 337 -11.37 -4.06 -13.34
CA GLY A 337 -10.05 -4.63 -13.52
C GLY A 337 -9.51 -5.19 -12.22
N TYR A 338 -8.20 -5.39 -12.18
CA TYR A 338 -7.53 -5.90 -10.99
C TYR A 338 -6.71 -4.81 -10.32
N GLY A 339 -6.66 -4.88 -9.00
CA GLY A 339 -5.85 -4.04 -8.16
C GLY A 339 -5.43 -4.84 -6.94
N PHE A 340 -5.08 -4.13 -5.88
CA PHE A 340 -4.58 -4.75 -4.67
C PHE A 340 -5.28 -4.18 -3.45
N SER A 341 -5.50 -5.00 -2.42
CA SER A 341 -6.07 -4.55 -1.15
C SER A 341 -5.40 -5.25 0.03
N GLU A 342 -5.38 -4.55 1.15
CA GLU A 342 -4.83 -5.00 2.41
C GLU A 342 -5.85 -4.84 3.53
N TRP A 343 -5.92 -5.85 4.37
CA TRP A 343 -6.67 -5.81 5.62
C TRP A 343 -5.74 -6.18 6.76
N SER A 344 -5.58 -5.27 7.71
CA SER A 344 -4.81 -5.55 8.92
C SER A 344 -5.71 -5.95 10.08
N HIS A 345 -5.17 -6.76 10.97
CA HIS A 345 -5.76 -7.03 12.27
C HIS A 345 -4.67 -7.02 13.35
N THR A 346 -4.88 -6.22 14.38
CA THR A 346 -4.03 -6.21 15.57
C THR A 346 -4.11 -7.54 16.31
N ASN A 347 -3.03 -7.90 17.00
CA ASN A 347 -2.99 -9.13 17.80
C ASN A 347 -3.74 -9.00 19.15
N LEU A 348 -4.14 -7.79 19.54
CA LEU A 348 -4.88 -7.51 20.77
C LEU A 348 -6.29 -8.15 20.78
#